data_AF-A0AAD0M2Q9-F1
#
_entry.id   AF-A0AAD0M2Q9-F1
#
_cell.length_a   1.000
_cell.length_b   1.000
_cell.length_c   1.000
_cell.angle_alpha   90.00
_cell.angle_beta   90.00
_cell.angle_gamma   90.00
#
_symmetry.space_group_name_H-M   'P 1'
#
loop_
_entity.id
_entity.type
_entity.pdbx_description
1 polymer ?
#
loop_
_entity_poly.entity_id
_entity_poly.type
_entity_poly.pdbx_seq_one_letter_code
_entity_poly.pdbx_strand_id
1 'polypeptide(L)'
;MEELHHHLQQLPGFLQAELAAHVGDWNGTRYIDITDKHIHAINHLVASKRAPLQQDHIDNSYFLWGTDPWDKSSLESNAQMRGMPGGVPTDYYYMTGDARFHMESIRFLNELKGNLESLHARLIEQEREYNERMAQEAAHRQAEEAARARAEAEAAARRLAEEQAAQQRAIEAALQLAQRQVEEAKHALALRNAEEARAKEAESRHAVEVTFGPEASREIDNAIKVLRGTIEIAITDFSNAINAHGALGLSQLETIQHMNATH
;
A
#
# COMPACT_ATOMS: atom_id res chain seq x y z
N MET A 1 -31.38 20.04 13.06
CA MET A 1 -32.54 20.93 12.79
C MET A 1 -33.24 21.38 14.07
N GLU A 2 -33.42 20.52 15.09
CA GLU A 2 -34.09 20.92 16.35
C GLU A 2 -33.44 22.11 17.05
N GLU A 3 -32.10 22.16 17.09
CA GLU A 3 -31.35 23.25 17.71
C GLU A 3 -31.60 24.61 17.02
N LEU A 4 -31.67 24.63 15.69
CA LEU A 4 -32.06 25.83 14.94
C LEU A 4 -33.49 26.27 15.29
N HIS A 5 -34.45 25.34 15.34
CA HIS A 5 -35.83 25.66 15.73
C HIS A 5 -35.89 26.20 17.16
N HIS A 6 -35.11 25.62 18.08
CA HIS A 6 -35.01 26.08 19.44
C HIS A 6 -34.52 27.54 19.51
N HIS A 7 -33.45 27.88 18.80
CA HIS A 7 -32.94 29.26 18.75
C HIS A 7 -33.94 30.22 18.09
N LEU A 8 -34.62 29.80 17.02
CA LEU A 8 -35.66 30.61 16.37
C LEU A 8 -36.84 30.90 17.31
N GLN A 9 -37.23 29.94 18.14
CA GLN A 9 -38.31 30.13 19.13
C GLN A 9 -37.97 31.16 20.21
N GLN A 10 -36.70 31.45 20.46
CA GLN A 10 -36.28 32.48 21.40
C GLN A 10 -36.54 33.90 20.88
N LEU A 11 -36.67 34.08 19.56
CA LEU A 11 -37.04 35.39 19.01
C LEU A 11 -38.50 35.75 19.33
N PRO A 12 -38.81 37.05 19.48
CA PRO A 12 -40.16 37.59 19.37
C PRO A 12 -40.86 37.15 18.07
N GLY A 13 -42.15 36.85 18.13
CA GLY A 13 -42.92 36.35 16.98
C GLY A 13 -42.86 37.25 15.73
N PHE A 14 -42.83 38.57 15.88
CA PHE A 14 -42.71 39.48 14.74
C PHE A 14 -41.33 39.41 14.07
N LEU A 15 -40.25 39.25 14.84
CA LEU A 15 -38.90 39.04 14.30
C LEU A 15 -38.78 37.68 13.63
N GLN A 16 -39.43 36.65 14.16
CA GLN A 16 -39.51 35.36 13.50
C GLN A 16 -40.19 35.49 12.12
N ALA A 17 -41.29 36.24 12.03
CA ALA A 17 -42.01 36.46 10.79
C ALA A 17 -41.19 37.28 9.77
N GLU A 18 -40.54 38.35 10.21
CA GLU A 18 -39.61 39.13 9.37
C GLU A 18 -38.44 38.27 8.87
N LEU A 19 -37.85 37.47 9.76
CA LEU A 19 -36.75 36.58 9.40
C LEU A 19 -37.20 35.51 8.41
N ALA A 20 -38.35 34.87 8.64
CA ALA A 20 -38.92 33.89 7.72
C ALA A 20 -39.21 34.50 6.35
N ALA A 21 -39.69 35.75 6.28
CA ALA A 21 -39.91 36.45 5.03
C ALA A 21 -38.61 36.69 4.24
N HIS A 22 -37.49 36.94 4.93
CA HIS A 22 -36.18 37.11 4.31
C HIS A 22 -35.50 35.80 3.91
N VAL A 23 -35.66 34.73 4.71
CA VAL A 23 -35.08 33.42 4.44
C VAL A 23 -35.82 32.70 3.31
N GLY A 24 -37.15 32.84 3.25
CA GLY A 24 -37.99 32.19 2.25
C GLY A 24 -38.14 30.68 2.47
N ASP A 25 -38.52 29.96 1.41
CA ASP A 25 -38.58 28.50 1.46
C ASP A 25 -37.17 27.88 1.46
N TRP A 26 -37.01 26.87 2.29
CA TRP A 26 -35.78 26.20 2.65
C TRP A 26 -35.94 24.68 2.64
N ASN A 27 -37.09 24.18 2.17
CA ASN A 27 -37.33 22.76 1.94
C ASN A 27 -36.27 22.16 1.00
N GLY A 28 -35.69 21.03 1.41
CA GLY A 28 -34.66 20.31 0.64
C GLY A 28 -33.27 20.97 0.62
N THR A 29 -33.09 22.10 1.33
CA THR A 29 -31.77 22.74 1.47
C THR A 29 -30.94 22.02 2.55
N ARG A 30 -29.61 21.97 2.41
CA ARG A 30 -28.74 21.34 3.42
C ARG A 30 -28.74 22.18 4.70
N TYR A 31 -28.52 21.53 5.84
CA TYR A 31 -28.61 22.20 7.14
C TYR A 31 -27.59 23.35 7.30
N ILE A 32 -26.38 23.17 6.76
CA ILE A 32 -25.34 24.21 6.77
C ILE A 32 -25.76 25.44 5.97
N ASP A 33 -26.24 25.27 4.74
CA ASP A 33 -26.72 26.34 3.86
C ASP A 33 -27.96 27.04 4.44
N ILE A 34 -28.80 26.28 5.13
CA ILE A 34 -29.93 26.79 5.89
C ILE A 34 -29.47 27.76 6.98
N THR A 35 -28.48 27.37 7.80
CA THR A 35 -27.97 28.24 8.88
C THR A 35 -27.31 29.50 8.32
N ASP A 36 -26.60 29.38 7.20
CA ASP A 36 -25.95 30.50 6.52
C ASP A 36 -26.98 31.51 5.98
N LYS A 37 -28.05 31.03 5.32
CA LYS A 37 -29.17 31.88 4.89
C LYS A 37 -29.79 32.66 6.05
N HIS A 38 -29.97 32.03 7.20
CA HIS A 38 -30.49 32.72 8.38
C HIS A 38 -29.53 33.80 8.89
N ILE A 39 -28.22 33.53 8.94
CA ILE A 39 -27.21 34.53 9.31
C ILE A 39 -27.24 35.73 8.34
N HIS A 40 -27.33 35.48 7.03
CA HIS A 40 -27.46 36.54 6.04
C HIS A 40 -28.74 37.36 6.20
N ALA A 41 -29.88 36.71 6.40
CA ALA A 41 -31.15 37.37 6.65
C ALA A 41 -31.12 38.22 7.93
N ILE A 42 -30.48 37.72 9.00
CA ILE A 42 -30.27 38.47 10.24
C ILE A 42 -29.42 39.73 9.98
N ASN A 43 -28.30 39.61 9.26
CA ASN A 43 -27.46 40.76 8.94
C ASN A 43 -28.24 41.84 8.16
N HIS A 44 -29.07 41.43 7.21
CA HIS A 44 -29.95 42.34 6.48
C HIS A 44 -30.95 43.04 7.41
N LEU A 45 -31.62 42.28 8.29
CA LEU A 45 -32.58 42.84 9.24
C LEU A 45 -31.91 43.80 10.24
N VAL A 46 -30.73 43.46 10.75
CA VAL A 46 -29.95 44.35 11.63
C VAL A 46 -29.62 45.65 10.91
N ALA A 47 -29.16 45.58 9.65
CA ALA A 47 -28.88 46.77 8.85
C ALA A 47 -30.14 47.61 8.61
N SER A 48 -31.26 46.97 8.27
CA SER A 48 -32.55 47.64 8.05
C SER A 48 -33.07 48.33 9.30
N LYS A 49 -32.93 47.70 10.48
CA LYS A 49 -33.37 48.27 11.76
C LYS A 49 -32.41 49.35 12.28
N ARG A 50 -31.15 49.33 11.83
CA ARG A 50 -30.17 50.36 12.17
C ARG A 50 -30.31 51.62 11.32
N ALA A 51 -30.79 51.49 10.07
CA ALA A 51 -30.93 52.60 9.13
C ALA A 51 -31.71 53.83 9.65
N PRO A 52 -32.84 53.70 10.38
CA PRO A 52 -33.57 54.86 10.89
C PRO A 52 -33.01 55.43 12.21
N LEU A 53 -32.02 54.78 12.83
CA LEU A 53 -31.50 55.21 14.14
C LEU A 53 -30.69 56.50 14.02
N GLN A 54 -31.06 57.49 14.82
CA GLN A 54 -30.31 58.74 14.98
C GLN A 54 -29.66 58.79 16.37
N GLN A 55 -28.44 59.33 16.44
CA GLN A 55 -27.66 59.37 17.69
C GLN A 55 -28.42 60.09 18.81
N ASP A 56 -29.05 61.23 18.50
CA ASP A 56 -29.83 62.00 19.48
C ASP A 56 -30.98 61.19 20.09
N HIS A 57 -31.61 60.30 19.32
CA HIS A 57 -32.67 59.42 19.82
C HIS A 57 -32.11 58.25 20.63
N ILE A 58 -30.94 57.72 20.26
CA ILE A 58 -30.26 56.67 21.01
C ILE A 58 -29.88 57.17 22.41
N ASP A 59 -29.20 58.32 22.48
CA ASP A 59 -28.69 58.86 23.74
C ASP A 59 -29.83 59.16 24.73
N ASN A 60 -30.95 59.68 24.21
CA ASN A 60 -32.11 60.02 25.03
C ASN A 60 -33.05 58.84 25.28
N SER A 61 -32.95 57.75 24.52
CA SER A 61 -33.78 56.57 24.73
C SER A 61 -33.51 55.90 26.08
N TYR A 62 -32.25 55.80 26.50
CA TYR A 62 -31.88 55.23 27.80
C TYR A 62 -32.32 56.12 28.97
N PHE A 63 -32.29 57.44 28.77
CA PHE A 63 -32.76 58.39 29.76
C PHE A 63 -34.28 58.31 29.98
N LEU A 64 -35.06 58.20 28.89
CA LEU A 64 -36.52 58.22 28.93
C LEU A 64 -37.16 56.85 29.22
N TRP A 65 -36.53 55.76 28.77
CA TRP A 65 -37.10 54.41 28.78
C TRP A 65 -36.32 53.41 29.65
N GLY A 66 -35.29 53.89 30.35
CA GLY A 66 -34.45 53.08 31.22
C GLY A 66 -33.37 52.29 30.49
N THR A 67 -32.47 51.70 31.29
CA THR A 67 -31.32 50.93 30.81
C THR A 67 -31.55 49.44 30.72
N ASP A 68 -32.61 48.93 31.33
CA ASP A 68 -32.85 47.50 31.41
C ASP A 68 -33.27 46.92 30.05
N PRO A 69 -32.64 45.83 29.59
CA PRO A 69 -33.01 45.17 28.35
C PRO A 69 -34.46 44.70 28.38
N TRP A 70 -35.16 44.84 27.26
CA TRP A 70 -36.54 44.37 27.16
C TRP A 70 -36.56 42.85 27.01
N ASP A 71 -37.38 42.16 27.80
CA ASP A 71 -37.62 40.74 27.58
C ASP A 71 -38.45 40.50 26.31
N LYS A 72 -38.56 39.23 25.92
CA LYS A 72 -39.30 38.83 24.70
C LYS A 72 -40.73 39.35 24.72
N SER A 73 -41.41 39.23 25.86
CA SER A 73 -42.82 39.64 26.04
C SER A 73 -43.01 41.15 25.91
N SER A 74 -42.11 41.94 26.50
CA SER A 74 -42.14 43.41 26.44
C SER A 74 -41.91 43.91 25.01
N LEU A 75 -41.00 43.27 24.28
CA LEU A 75 -40.71 43.61 22.89
C LEU A 75 -41.86 43.20 21.95
N GLU A 76 -42.49 42.04 22.17
CA GLU A 76 -43.70 41.61 21.45
C GLU A 76 -44.88 42.56 21.70
N SER A 77 -45.10 42.95 22.95
CA SER A 77 -46.16 43.89 23.32
C SER A 77 -45.96 45.25 22.64
N ASN A 78 -44.72 45.74 22.58
CA ASN A 78 -44.38 46.96 21.85
C ASN A 78 -44.63 46.83 20.34
N ALA A 79 -44.26 45.71 19.73
CA ALA A 79 -44.53 45.46 18.32
C ALA A 79 -46.04 45.47 18.01
N GLN A 80 -46.86 44.89 18.88
CA GLN A 80 -48.32 44.92 18.73
C GLN A 80 -48.88 46.34 18.82
N MET A 81 -48.43 47.14 19.80
CA MET A 81 -48.84 48.55 19.92
C MET A 81 -48.47 49.37 18.68
N ARG A 82 -47.31 49.12 18.09
CA ARG A 82 -46.87 49.77 16.84
C ARG A 82 -47.69 49.39 15.63
N GLY A 83 -48.23 48.17 15.61
CA GLY A 83 -49.12 47.69 14.54
C GLY A 83 -50.56 48.20 14.65
N MET A 84 -50.92 48.93 15.72
CA MET A 84 -52.27 49.46 15.88
C MET A 84 -52.54 50.60 14.89
N PRO A 85 -53.74 50.68 14.30
CA PRO A 85 -54.11 51.78 13.40
C PRO A 85 -54.05 53.14 14.11
N GLY A 86 -53.21 54.04 13.61
CA GLY A 86 -53.02 55.38 14.12
C GLY A 86 -51.87 56.06 13.37
N GLY A 87 -51.91 57.39 13.23
CA GLY A 87 -50.77 58.11 12.67
C GLY A 87 -49.55 57.90 13.56
N VAL A 88 -48.41 57.54 12.98
CA VAL A 88 -47.14 57.40 13.70
C VAL A 88 -46.76 58.80 14.22
N PRO A 89 -46.80 59.05 15.54
CA PRO A 89 -46.41 60.35 16.08
C PRO A 89 -44.95 60.61 15.74
N THR A 90 -44.64 61.79 15.20
CA THR A 90 -43.25 62.18 14.89
C THR A 90 -42.66 63.07 15.99
N ASP A 91 -43.25 63.07 17.18
CA ASP A 91 -42.70 63.81 18.31
C ASP A 91 -41.43 63.13 18.83
N TYR A 92 -40.60 63.93 19.50
CA TYR A 92 -39.30 63.49 19.99
C TYR A 92 -39.40 62.31 20.98
N TYR A 93 -40.44 62.29 21.81
CA TYR A 93 -40.66 61.21 22.77
C TYR A 93 -40.93 59.88 22.05
N TYR A 94 -41.79 59.90 21.03
CA TYR A 94 -42.05 58.73 20.19
C TYR A 94 -40.80 58.26 19.45
N MET A 95 -40.03 59.18 18.86
CA MET A 95 -38.79 58.85 18.15
C MET A 95 -37.74 58.17 19.05
N THR A 96 -37.65 58.56 20.32
CA THR A 96 -36.77 57.87 21.28
C THR A 96 -37.26 56.47 21.65
N GLY A 97 -38.59 56.26 21.72
CA GLY A 97 -39.19 54.94 21.89
C GLY A 97 -39.03 54.05 20.66
N ASP A 98 -39.05 54.64 19.46
CA ASP A 98 -38.70 54.03 18.17
C ASP A 98 -37.26 53.56 18.13
N ALA A 99 -36.33 54.43 18.52
CA ALA A 99 -34.94 54.06 18.67
C ALA A 99 -34.76 52.90 19.65
N ARG A 100 -35.41 52.94 20.82
CA ARG A 100 -35.36 51.85 21.83
C ARG A 100 -35.84 50.52 21.26
N PHE A 101 -36.98 50.51 20.57
CA PHE A 101 -37.53 49.30 19.95
C PHE A 101 -36.59 48.70 18.90
N HIS A 102 -36.01 49.53 18.04
CA HIS A 102 -35.05 49.08 17.03
C HIS A 102 -33.77 48.52 17.65
N MET A 103 -33.23 49.18 18.69
CA MET A 103 -32.05 48.69 19.41
C MET A 103 -32.29 47.33 20.09
N GLU A 104 -33.43 47.16 20.77
CA GLU A 104 -33.76 45.88 21.41
C GLU A 104 -34.01 44.78 20.37
N SER A 105 -34.65 45.11 19.24
CA SER A 105 -34.79 44.18 18.12
C SER A 105 -33.44 43.74 17.56
N ILE A 106 -32.49 44.68 17.40
CA ILE A 106 -31.11 44.39 16.98
C ILE A 106 -30.41 43.48 18.01
N ARG A 107 -30.64 43.68 19.30
CA ARG A 107 -30.06 42.84 20.36
C ARG A 107 -30.51 41.38 20.22
N PHE A 108 -31.81 41.11 20.11
CA PHE A 108 -32.33 39.76 19.90
C PHE A 108 -31.80 39.11 18.62
N LEU A 109 -31.70 39.88 17.54
CA LEU A 109 -31.13 39.41 16.28
C LEU A 109 -29.64 39.07 16.40
N ASN A 110 -28.85 39.87 17.12
CA ASN A 110 -27.43 39.60 17.36
C ASN A 110 -27.21 38.39 18.28
N GLU A 111 -28.05 38.20 19.29
CA GLU A 111 -28.02 37.00 20.14
C GLU A 111 -28.31 35.74 19.32
N LEU A 112 -29.34 35.77 18.47
CA LEU A 112 -29.59 34.68 17.53
C LEU A 112 -28.40 34.47 16.59
N LYS A 113 -27.84 35.54 16.03
CA LYS A 113 -26.70 35.48 15.11
C LYS A 113 -25.52 34.73 15.74
N GLY A 114 -25.13 35.10 16.96
CA GLY A 114 -24.01 34.43 17.64
C GLY A 114 -24.26 32.93 17.87
N ASN A 115 -25.49 32.56 18.23
CA ASN A 115 -25.87 31.15 18.37
C ASN A 115 -25.82 30.41 17.03
N LEU A 116 -26.27 31.04 15.94
CA LEU A 116 -26.23 30.45 14.60
C LEU A 116 -24.82 30.36 14.03
N GLU A 117 -23.94 31.33 14.29
CA GLU A 117 -22.53 31.27 13.89
C GLU A 117 -21.82 30.11 14.61
N SER A 118 -22.09 29.89 15.89
CA SER A 118 -21.57 28.74 16.64
C SER A 118 -22.11 27.40 16.12
N LEU A 119 -23.41 27.34 15.79
CA LEU A 119 -24.02 26.17 15.17
C LEU A 119 -23.42 25.89 13.79
N HIS A 120 -23.26 26.93 12.96
CA HIS A 120 -22.71 26.83 11.62
C HIS A 120 -21.26 26.32 11.64
N ALA A 121 -20.43 26.83 12.55
CA ALA A 121 -19.06 26.35 12.74
C ALA A 121 -19.01 24.86 13.10
N ARG A 122 -19.87 24.42 14.04
CA ARG A 122 -19.98 23.00 14.41
C ARG A 122 -20.42 22.12 13.23
N LEU A 123 -21.33 22.61 12.39
CA LEU A 123 -21.79 21.87 11.20
C LEU A 123 -20.67 21.73 10.16
N ILE A 124 -19.86 22.77 9.95
CA ILE A 124 -18.68 22.72 9.08
C ILE A 124 -17.69 21.67 9.57
N GLU A 125 -17.36 21.70 10.87
CA GLU A 125 -16.42 20.76 11.46
C GLU A 125 -16.94 19.32 11.36
N GLN A 126 -18.22 19.10 11.64
CA GLN A 126 -18.84 17.78 11.54
C GLN A 126 -18.80 17.24 10.10
N GLU A 127 -19.09 18.07 9.09
CA GLU A 127 -19.00 17.66 7.68
C GLU A 127 -17.55 17.35 7.29
N ARG A 128 -16.60 18.15 7.77
CA ARG A 128 -15.17 17.90 7.55
C ARG A 128 -14.74 16.57 8.17
N GLU A 129 -15.06 16.31 9.42
CA GLU A 129 -14.73 15.05 10.09
C GLU A 129 -15.34 13.85 9.37
N TYR A 130 -16.60 13.96 8.95
CA TYR A 130 -17.27 12.91 8.20
C TYR A 130 -16.55 12.63 6.87
N ASN A 131 -16.23 13.68 6.11
CA ASN A 131 -15.51 13.55 4.84
C ASN A 131 -14.10 12.99 5.04
N GLU A 132 -13.39 13.39 6.09
CA GLU A 132 -12.08 12.86 6.44
C GLU A 132 -12.15 11.36 6.80
N ARG A 133 -13.15 10.93 7.58
CA ARG A 133 -13.38 9.51 7.88
C ARG A 133 -13.69 8.71 6.61
N MET A 134 -14.56 9.22 5.75
CA MET A 134 -14.89 8.56 4.48
C MET A 134 -13.67 8.43 3.57
N ALA A 135 -12.82 9.46 3.51
CA ALA A 135 -11.57 9.43 2.75
C ALA A 135 -10.56 8.44 3.35
N GLN A 136 -10.43 8.40 4.67
CA GLN A 136 -9.57 7.44 5.38
C GLN A 136 -10.04 6.00 5.17
N GLU A 137 -11.34 5.73 5.27
CA GLU A 137 -11.91 4.41 5.01
C GLU A 137 -11.74 3.98 3.55
N ALA A 138 -11.87 4.91 2.60
CA ALA A 138 -11.60 4.63 1.20
C ALA A 138 -10.11 4.31 0.96
N ALA A 139 -9.20 5.09 1.55
CA ALA A 139 -7.77 4.85 1.47
C ALA A 139 -7.36 3.53 2.15
N HIS A 140 -7.95 3.20 3.30
CA HIS A 140 -7.71 1.94 4.00
C HIS A 140 -8.17 0.75 3.15
N ARG A 141 -9.37 0.82 2.56
CA ARG A 141 -9.87 -0.24 1.67
C ARG A 141 -8.96 -0.43 0.46
N GLN A 142 -8.50 0.66 -0.17
CA GLN A 142 -7.56 0.58 -1.28
C GLN A 142 -6.21 -0.02 -0.87
N ALA A 143 -5.69 0.35 0.31
CA ALA A 143 -4.44 -0.22 0.82
C ALA A 143 -4.58 -1.71 1.13
N GLU A 144 -5.71 -2.13 1.69
CA GLU A 144 -6.00 -3.53 1.99
C GLU A 144 -6.17 -4.36 0.70
N GLU A 145 -6.90 -3.86 -0.29
CA GLU A 145 -7.04 -4.50 -1.60
C GLU A 145 -5.69 -4.60 -2.32
N ALA A 146 -4.86 -3.55 -2.27
CA ALA A 146 -3.51 -3.58 -2.82
C ALA A 146 -2.60 -4.59 -2.10
N ALA A 147 -2.73 -4.71 -0.77
CA ALA A 147 -1.97 -5.70 0.01
C ALA A 147 -2.40 -7.14 -0.34
N ARG A 148 -3.70 -7.39 -0.51
CA ARG A 148 -4.23 -8.68 -0.96
C ARG A 148 -3.74 -9.03 -2.37
N ALA A 149 -3.83 -8.09 -3.31
CA ALA A 149 -3.34 -8.28 -4.67
C ALA A 149 -1.83 -8.58 -4.72
N ARG A 150 -1.03 -7.91 -3.86
CA ARG A 150 0.41 -8.21 -3.73
C ARG A 150 0.66 -9.59 -3.15
N ALA A 151 -0.07 -10.00 -2.11
CA ALA A 151 0.06 -11.32 -1.52
C ALA A 151 -0.31 -12.43 -2.52
N GLU A 152 -1.37 -12.23 -3.30
CA GLU A 152 -1.76 -13.15 -4.37
C GLU A 152 -0.71 -13.23 -5.48
N ALA A 153 -0.16 -12.08 -5.91
CA ALA A 153 0.91 -12.03 -6.89
C ALA A 153 2.19 -12.72 -6.40
N GLU A 154 2.55 -12.54 -5.12
CA GLU A 154 3.70 -13.20 -4.52
C GLU A 154 3.47 -14.71 -4.40
N ALA A 155 2.28 -15.15 -4.00
CA ALA A 155 1.92 -16.56 -3.94
C ALA A 155 1.96 -17.22 -5.34
N ALA A 156 1.48 -16.52 -6.38
CA ALA A 156 1.57 -16.98 -7.76
C ALA A 156 3.03 -17.07 -8.24
N ALA A 157 3.87 -16.07 -7.91
CA ALA A 157 5.28 -16.10 -8.24
C ALA A 157 6.03 -17.24 -7.55
N ARG A 158 5.72 -17.53 -6.28
CA ARG A 158 6.30 -18.66 -5.53
C ARG A 158 5.91 -20.00 -6.16
N ARG A 159 4.65 -20.21 -6.53
CA ARG A 159 4.20 -21.43 -7.21
C ARG A 159 4.95 -21.64 -8.53
N LEU A 160 5.10 -20.58 -9.32
CA LEU A 160 5.82 -20.66 -10.60
C LEU A 160 7.31 -20.99 -10.40
N ALA A 161 7.94 -20.42 -9.36
CA ALA A 161 9.31 -20.76 -9.00
C ALA A 161 9.46 -22.21 -8.52
N GLU A 162 8.51 -22.71 -7.71
CA GLU A 162 8.49 -24.11 -7.26
C GLU A 162 8.28 -25.08 -8.43
N GLU A 163 7.38 -24.77 -9.36
CA GLU A 163 7.17 -25.56 -10.59
C GLU A 163 8.42 -25.59 -11.46
N GLN A 164 9.09 -24.45 -11.65
CA GLN A 164 10.36 -24.40 -12.39
C GLN A 164 11.45 -25.22 -11.70
N ALA A 165 11.58 -25.13 -10.37
CA ALA A 165 12.54 -25.93 -9.61
C ALA A 165 12.22 -27.43 -9.70
N ALA A 166 10.94 -27.82 -9.67
CA ALA A 166 10.51 -29.21 -9.84
C ALA A 166 10.82 -29.73 -11.25
N GLN A 167 10.58 -28.93 -12.28
CA GLN A 167 10.94 -29.28 -13.66
C GLN A 167 12.45 -29.46 -13.83
N GLN A 168 13.26 -28.55 -13.28
CA GLN A 168 14.72 -28.68 -13.32
C GLN A 168 15.19 -29.98 -12.64
N ARG A 169 14.66 -30.31 -11.45
CA ARG A 169 14.97 -31.58 -10.78
C ARG A 169 14.55 -32.80 -11.60
N ALA A 170 13.41 -32.74 -12.28
CA ALA A 170 12.96 -33.82 -13.15
C ALA A 170 13.89 -34.02 -14.37
N ILE A 171 14.34 -32.92 -14.97
CA ILE A 171 15.31 -32.94 -16.08
C ILE A 171 16.65 -33.52 -15.60
N GLU A 172 17.17 -33.06 -14.46
CA GLU A 172 18.40 -33.57 -13.87
C GLU A 172 18.30 -35.06 -13.53
N ALA A 173 17.20 -35.50 -12.94
CA ALA A 173 16.97 -36.91 -12.62
C ALA A 173 16.88 -37.78 -13.89
N ALA A 174 16.20 -37.31 -14.94
CA ALA A 174 16.13 -38.00 -16.22
C ALA A 174 17.51 -38.12 -16.88
N LEU A 175 18.32 -37.06 -16.79
CA LEU A 175 19.69 -37.05 -17.32
C LEU A 175 20.61 -38.00 -16.56
N GLN A 176 20.52 -38.05 -15.23
CA GLN A 176 21.24 -39.03 -14.41
C GLN A 176 20.82 -40.47 -14.74
N LEU A 177 19.53 -40.72 -14.97
CA LEU A 177 19.04 -42.03 -15.35
C LEU A 177 19.55 -42.43 -16.74
N ALA A 178 19.55 -41.51 -17.71
CA ALA A 178 20.14 -41.74 -19.02
C ALA A 178 21.65 -42.04 -18.93
N GLN A 179 22.40 -41.31 -18.09
CA GLN A 179 23.82 -41.60 -17.85
C GLN A 179 24.02 -43.00 -17.27
N ARG A 180 23.20 -43.42 -16.30
CA ARG A 180 23.26 -44.79 -15.75
C ARG A 180 23.00 -45.83 -16.83
N GLN A 181 21.99 -45.64 -17.68
CA GLN A 181 21.72 -46.59 -18.76
C GLN A 181 22.86 -46.65 -19.78
N VAL A 182 23.53 -45.53 -20.05
CA VAL A 182 24.72 -45.53 -20.92
C VAL A 182 25.88 -46.28 -20.26
N GLU A 183 26.13 -46.08 -18.97
CA GLU A 183 27.20 -46.81 -18.25
C GLU A 183 26.88 -48.30 -18.09
N GLU A 184 25.63 -48.67 -17.81
CA GLU A 184 25.18 -50.07 -17.79
C GLU A 184 25.31 -50.71 -19.18
N ALA A 185 24.93 -49.99 -20.25
CA ALA A 185 25.11 -50.47 -21.62
C ALA A 185 26.60 -50.62 -22.00
N LYS A 186 27.46 -49.67 -21.57
CA LYS A 186 28.91 -49.79 -21.74
C LYS A 186 29.46 -51.00 -20.99
N HIS A 187 29.04 -51.24 -19.76
CA HIS A 187 29.45 -52.41 -18.98
C HIS A 187 28.97 -53.72 -19.62
N ALA A 188 27.73 -53.78 -20.10
CA ALA A 188 27.20 -54.94 -20.81
C ALA A 188 27.97 -55.21 -22.12
N LEU A 189 28.30 -54.15 -22.87
CA LEU A 189 29.15 -54.26 -24.07
C LEU A 189 30.58 -54.70 -23.74
N ALA A 190 31.16 -54.20 -22.65
CA ALA A 190 32.49 -54.60 -22.20
C ALA A 190 32.52 -56.07 -21.77
N LEU A 191 31.49 -56.55 -21.06
CA LEU A 191 31.32 -57.95 -20.72
C LEU A 191 31.21 -58.82 -21.97
N ARG A 192 30.35 -58.43 -22.92
CA ARG A 192 30.19 -59.14 -24.18
C ARG A 192 31.50 -59.19 -24.99
N ASN A 193 32.23 -58.08 -25.07
CA ASN A 193 33.53 -58.04 -25.74
C ASN A 193 34.57 -58.93 -25.04
N ALA A 194 34.56 -58.99 -23.71
CA ALA A 194 35.45 -59.86 -22.95
C ALA A 194 35.09 -61.35 -23.14
N GLU A 195 33.81 -61.69 -23.23
CA GLU A 195 33.33 -63.04 -23.55
C GLU A 195 33.68 -63.44 -24.98
N GLU A 196 33.47 -62.56 -25.96
CA GLU A 196 33.87 -62.79 -27.36
C GLU A 196 35.39 -62.92 -27.51
N ALA A 197 36.18 -62.15 -26.76
CA ALA A 197 37.64 -62.29 -26.73
C ALA A 197 38.09 -63.62 -26.12
N ARG A 198 37.46 -64.05 -25.01
CA ARG A 198 37.73 -65.36 -24.39
C ARG A 198 37.32 -66.51 -25.29
N ALA A 199 36.20 -66.40 -26.01
CA ALA A 199 35.76 -67.41 -26.96
C ALA A 199 36.75 -67.53 -28.13
N LYS A 200 37.20 -66.41 -28.71
CA LYS A 200 38.23 -66.41 -29.77
C LYS A 200 39.57 -66.93 -29.28
N GLU A 201 39.98 -66.61 -28.05
CA GLU A 201 41.20 -67.14 -27.45
C GLU A 201 41.10 -68.66 -27.20
N ALA A 202 39.97 -69.14 -26.71
CA ALA A 202 39.71 -70.57 -26.52
C ALA A 202 39.68 -71.31 -27.86
N GLU A 203 39.05 -70.74 -28.89
CA GLU A 203 39.06 -71.28 -30.26
C GLU A 203 40.48 -71.30 -30.85
N SER A 204 41.26 -70.23 -30.65
CA SER A 204 42.65 -70.18 -31.11
C SER A 204 43.52 -71.19 -30.39
N ARG A 205 43.37 -71.37 -29.07
CA ARG A 205 44.10 -72.38 -28.30
C ARG A 205 43.71 -73.79 -28.73
N HIS A 206 42.42 -74.04 -28.90
CA HIS A 206 41.92 -75.33 -29.39
C HIS A 206 42.43 -75.63 -30.80
N ALA A 207 42.47 -74.63 -31.70
CA ALA A 207 43.06 -74.79 -33.02
C ALA A 207 44.55 -75.14 -32.96
N VAL A 208 45.34 -74.46 -32.12
CA VAL A 208 46.77 -74.78 -31.95
C VAL A 208 46.97 -76.18 -31.38
N GLU A 209 46.17 -76.58 -30.39
CA GLU A 209 46.22 -77.91 -29.78
C GLU A 209 45.86 -79.03 -30.76
N VAL A 210 44.82 -78.84 -31.58
CA VAL A 210 44.40 -79.81 -32.61
C VAL A 210 45.45 -79.94 -33.73
N THR A 211 46.16 -78.86 -34.06
CA THR A 211 47.09 -78.84 -35.21
C THR A 211 48.50 -79.33 -34.85
N PHE A 212 48.98 -79.02 -33.64
CA PHE A 212 50.38 -79.29 -33.23
C PHE A 212 50.51 -80.26 -32.04
N GLY A 213 49.41 -80.66 -31.41
CA GLY A 213 49.39 -81.59 -30.28
C GLY A 213 49.59 -80.91 -28.91
N PRO A 214 49.21 -81.60 -27.81
CA PRO A 214 49.13 -81.00 -26.47
C PRO A 214 50.49 -80.61 -25.86
N GLU A 215 51.57 -81.28 -26.27
CA GLU A 215 52.93 -81.01 -25.78
C GLU A 215 53.51 -79.73 -26.40
N ALA A 216 53.37 -79.56 -27.72
CA ALA A 216 53.78 -78.33 -28.41
C ALA A 216 52.97 -77.11 -27.95
N SER A 217 51.67 -77.28 -27.70
CA SER A 217 50.82 -76.21 -27.15
C SER A 217 51.30 -75.74 -25.77
N ARG A 218 51.80 -76.66 -24.91
CA ARG A 218 52.34 -76.33 -23.58
C ARG A 218 53.67 -75.57 -23.67
N GLU A 219 54.53 -75.94 -24.61
CA GLU A 219 55.80 -75.24 -24.83
C GLU A 219 55.58 -73.82 -25.35
N ILE A 220 54.64 -73.64 -26.28
CA ILE A 220 54.24 -72.32 -26.79
C ILE A 220 53.67 -71.46 -25.65
N ASP A 221 52.79 -72.01 -24.80
CA ASP A 221 52.25 -71.28 -23.63
C ASP A 221 53.34 -70.85 -22.64
N ASN A 222 54.34 -71.71 -22.40
CA ASN A 222 55.47 -71.36 -21.53
C ASN A 222 56.35 -70.27 -22.16
N ALA A 223 56.62 -70.34 -23.46
CA ALA A 223 57.37 -69.32 -24.17
C ALA A 223 56.63 -67.96 -24.16
N ILE A 224 55.31 -67.96 -24.35
CA ILE A 224 54.46 -66.76 -24.28
C ILE A 224 54.49 -66.17 -22.87
N LYS A 225 54.42 -66.99 -21.81
CA LYS A 225 54.55 -66.52 -20.42
C LYS A 225 55.89 -65.85 -20.14
N VAL A 226 56.99 -66.45 -20.61
CA VAL A 226 58.34 -65.87 -20.46
C VAL A 226 58.44 -64.54 -21.22
N LEU A 227 57.93 -64.47 -22.45
CA LEU A 227 57.93 -63.26 -23.25
C LEU A 227 57.11 -62.15 -22.58
N ARG A 228 55.93 -62.47 -22.06
CA ARG A 228 55.08 -61.51 -21.33
C ARG A 228 55.78 -60.98 -20.09
N GLY A 229 56.43 -61.85 -19.30
CA GLY A 229 57.21 -61.43 -18.14
C GLY A 229 58.37 -60.49 -18.54
N THR A 230 59.01 -60.75 -19.67
CA THR A 230 60.11 -59.91 -20.18
C THR A 230 59.60 -58.54 -20.65
N ILE A 231 58.43 -58.49 -21.28
CA ILE A 231 57.78 -57.24 -21.70
C ILE A 231 57.30 -56.43 -20.48
N GLU A 232 56.70 -57.06 -19.48
CA GLU A 232 56.27 -56.37 -18.24
C GLU A 232 57.48 -55.79 -17.49
N ILE A 233 58.61 -56.52 -17.44
CA ILE A 233 59.88 -56.00 -16.91
C ILE A 233 60.36 -54.82 -17.75
N ALA A 234 60.37 -54.93 -19.08
CA ALA A 234 60.80 -53.84 -19.96
C ALA A 234 59.93 -52.58 -19.85
N ILE A 235 58.61 -52.73 -19.69
CA ILE A 235 57.68 -51.60 -19.47
C ILE A 235 57.93 -50.95 -18.10
N THR A 236 58.21 -51.76 -17.08
CA THR A 236 58.52 -51.28 -15.74
C THR A 236 59.87 -50.55 -15.72
N ASP A 237 60.89 -51.10 -16.38
CA ASP A 237 62.21 -50.48 -16.53
C ASP A 237 62.14 -49.19 -17.35
N PHE A 238 61.33 -49.18 -18.43
CA PHE A 238 61.11 -47.97 -19.23
C PHE A 238 60.36 -46.89 -18.43
N SER A 239 59.33 -47.27 -17.67
CA SER A 239 58.65 -46.34 -16.74
C SER A 239 59.59 -45.79 -15.67
N ASN A 240 60.46 -46.63 -15.11
CA ASN A 240 61.46 -46.22 -14.13
C ASN A 240 62.53 -45.29 -14.73
N ALA A 241 62.99 -45.56 -15.96
CA ALA A 241 63.94 -44.70 -16.68
C ALA A 241 63.33 -43.34 -17.03
N ILE A 242 62.06 -43.29 -17.45
CA ILE A 242 61.34 -42.04 -17.68
C ILE A 242 61.18 -41.25 -16.38
N ASN A 243 60.79 -41.90 -15.27
CA ASN A 243 60.64 -41.24 -13.98
C ASN A 243 61.98 -40.71 -13.42
N ALA A 244 63.09 -41.42 -13.63
CA ALA A 244 64.43 -40.95 -13.25
C ALA A 244 64.92 -39.75 -14.08
N HIS A 245 64.58 -39.68 -15.37
CA HIS A 245 64.83 -38.50 -16.20
C HIS A 245 63.89 -37.32 -15.89
N GLY A 246 62.65 -37.58 -15.49
CA GLY A 246 61.73 -36.56 -14.97
C GLY A 246 62.22 -35.91 -13.67
N ALA A 247 62.83 -36.69 -12.77
CA ALA A 247 63.41 -36.18 -11.52
C ALA A 247 64.65 -35.30 -11.75
N LEU A 248 65.53 -35.65 -12.70
CA LEU A 248 66.69 -34.83 -13.07
C LEU A 248 66.31 -33.48 -13.73
N GLY A 249 65.21 -33.45 -14.49
CA GLY A 249 64.67 -32.22 -15.08
C GLY A 249 64.09 -31.24 -14.06
N LEU A 250 63.44 -31.75 -13.01
CA LEU A 250 62.92 -30.91 -11.91
C LEU A 250 64.06 -30.34 -11.04
N SER A 251 65.11 -31.11 -10.75
CA SER A 251 66.26 -30.60 -9.98
C SER A 251 67.05 -29.50 -10.73
N GLN A 252 67.15 -29.55 -12.06
CA GLN A 252 67.75 -28.45 -12.83
C GLN A 252 66.87 -27.19 -12.86
N LEU A 253 65.54 -27.35 -12.91
CA LEU A 253 64.60 -26.22 -12.87
C LEU A 253 64.58 -25.51 -11.50
N GLU A 254 64.64 -26.26 -10.40
CA GLU A 254 64.76 -25.67 -9.04
C GLU A 254 66.10 -24.96 -8.85
N THR A 255 67.20 -25.50 -9.40
CA THR A 255 68.52 -24.85 -9.33
C THR A 255 68.55 -23.52 -10.10
N ILE A 256 67.88 -23.45 -11.26
CA ILE A 256 67.78 -22.21 -12.06
C ILE A 256 66.86 -21.18 -11.38
N GLN A 257 65.76 -21.61 -10.73
CA GLN A 257 64.89 -20.71 -9.98
C GLN A 257 65.57 -20.12 -8.73
N HIS A 258 66.40 -20.89 -8.02
CA HIS A 258 67.15 -20.37 -6.86
C HIS A 258 68.22 -19.33 -7.24
N MET A 259 68.85 -19.46 -8.42
CA MET A 259 69.83 -18.47 -8.90
C MET A 259 69.18 -17.15 -9.36
N ASN A 260 67.94 -17.17 -9.86
CA ASN A 260 67.22 -15.95 -10.25
C ASN A 260 66.58 -15.18 -9.08
N ALA A 261 66.47 -15.78 -7.88
CA ALA A 261 65.89 -15.14 -6.70
C ALA A 261 66.92 -14.39 -5.82
N THR A 262 68.20 -14.37 -6.22
CA THR A 262 69.30 -13.72 -5.47
C THR A 262 69.96 -12.55 -6.20
N HIS A 263 69.29 -12.02 -7.23
CA HIS A 263 69.67 -10.77 -7.92
C HIS A 263 68.61 -9.69 -7.75
#